data_AF-A0A067JER7-F1
#
_entry.id   AF-A0A067JER7-F1
#
_cell.length_a   1.000
_cell.length_b   1.000
_cell.length_c   1.000
_cell.angle_alpha   90.00
_cell.angle_beta   90.00
_cell.angle_gamma   90.00
#
_symmetry.space_group_name_H-M   'P 1'
#
loop_
_entity.id
_entity.type
_entity.pdbx_description
1 polymer ?
#
loop_
_entity_poly.entity_id
_entity_poly.type
_entity_poly.pdbx_seq_one_letter_code
_entity_poly.pdbx_strand_id
1 'polypeptide(L)'
;MGNAFFIFCGCVDQASVGIIERWGRFERLAQPGFHFFNPFAGQCLAGILSTRINSLDVRIETKTKDNVFVQLLCSIQYRVVKQNADDAFYELANPKEQIQAYVFDVVRAHVPRMTLDELFEQKGEVAKAVLEELEKVMGAYGYSIEHILMVDIVPDAAVRKAMNEINAAERLRLASVYKGEAEKVLQVKKAEADAEAKYLGGVGVARQRQAITDGLRENILNFSHKVEGTTAKEVMDLIMITQYFDTIKDLGNSSKNTTVFIPHGPGHVRDISDQIRNGLMEAASCQVNVE
;
A
#
# COMPACT_ATOMS: atom_id res chain seq x y z
N MET A 1 -48.20 -39.43 -23.79
CA MET A 1 -49.08 -40.40 -23.12
C MET A 1 -48.65 -40.51 -21.67
N GLY A 2 -49.57 -40.38 -20.72
CA GLY A 2 -49.32 -40.66 -19.32
C GLY A 2 -49.83 -39.58 -18.37
N ASN A 3 -51.05 -39.83 -17.88
CA ASN A 3 -51.66 -39.32 -16.64
C ASN A 3 -52.31 -37.92 -16.67
N ALA A 4 -53.54 -37.92 -17.18
CA ALA A 4 -54.62 -37.05 -16.72
C ALA A 4 -54.86 -37.30 -15.22
N PHE A 5 -54.09 -36.62 -14.37
CA PHE A 5 -54.40 -36.51 -12.96
C PHE A 5 -55.52 -35.46 -12.86
N PHE A 6 -56.75 -35.93 -12.62
CA PHE A 6 -57.91 -35.12 -12.27
C PHE A 6 -57.67 -34.46 -10.89
N ILE A 7 -56.75 -33.51 -10.80
CA ILE A 7 -56.59 -32.71 -9.59
C ILE A 7 -57.53 -31.52 -9.74
N PHE A 8 -58.68 -31.62 -9.08
CA PHE A 8 -59.70 -30.56 -9.03
C PHE A 8 -59.17 -29.24 -8.42
N CYS A 9 -58.00 -29.30 -7.77
CA CYS A 9 -57.39 -28.15 -7.11
C CYS A 9 -55.86 -28.11 -7.28
N GLY A 10 -55.31 -26.93 -7.54
CA GLY A 10 -53.87 -26.72 -7.48
C GLY A 10 -53.53 -25.56 -6.56
N CYS A 11 -52.47 -25.73 -5.78
CA CYS A 11 -51.86 -24.66 -5.01
C CYS A 11 -50.74 -24.04 -5.85
N VAL A 12 -50.79 -22.73 -6.04
CA VAL A 12 -49.67 -21.97 -6.61
C VAL A 12 -48.87 -21.37 -5.47
N ASP A 13 -47.58 -21.69 -5.41
CA ASP A 13 -46.66 -21.19 -4.39
C ASP A 13 -46.54 -19.67 -4.40
N GLN A 14 -46.17 -19.11 -3.25
CA GLN A 14 -45.88 -17.69 -3.14
C GLN A 14 -44.69 -17.30 -4.02
N ALA A 15 -44.85 -16.18 -4.72
CA ALA A 15 -43.92 -15.68 -5.75
C ALA A 15 -43.85 -16.54 -7.02
N SER A 16 -44.86 -17.33 -7.31
CA SER A 16 -45.07 -18.00 -8.59
C SER A 16 -46.41 -17.59 -9.21
N VAL A 17 -46.52 -17.68 -10.54
CA VAL A 17 -47.75 -17.46 -11.30
C VAL A 17 -48.04 -18.74 -12.09
N GLY A 18 -49.24 -19.26 -11.94
CA GLY A 18 -49.70 -20.42 -12.70
C GLY A 18 -50.38 -19.98 -13.99
N ILE A 19 -50.21 -20.73 -15.07
CA ILE A 19 -50.84 -20.44 -16.37
C ILE A 19 -51.93 -21.47 -16.60
N ILE A 20 -53.16 -20.99 -16.73
CA ILE A 20 -54.34 -21.84 -16.93
C ILE A 20 -54.72 -21.80 -18.40
N GLU A 21 -54.79 -23.00 -18.98
CA GLU A 21 -55.25 -23.22 -20.33
C GLU A 21 -56.62 -23.88 -20.34
N ARG A 22 -57.44 -23.54 -21.33
CA ARG A 22 -58.68 -24.23 -21.66
C ARG A 22 -58.56 -24.87 -23.03
N TRP A 23 -58.52 -26.21 -23.06
CA TRP A 23 -58.29 -27.00 -24.29
C TRP A 23 -57.08 -26.50 -25.11
N GLY A 24 -55.99 -26.13 -24.42
CA GLY A 24 -54.75 -25.64 -25.04
C GLY A 24 -54.77 -24.17 -25.48
N ARG A 25 -55.82 -23.40 -25.15
CA ARG A 25 -55.81 -21.93 -25.31
C ARG A 25 -55.61 -21.27 -23.96
N PHE A 26 -54.80 -20.22 -23.91
CA PHE A 26 -54.66 -19.39 -22.72
C PHE A 26 -56.01 -18.83 -22.28
N GLU A 27 -56.36 -19.00 -21.00
CA GLU A 27 -57.60 -18.47 -20.41
C GLU A 27 -57.32 -17.36 -19.40
N ARG A 28 -56.44 -17.61 -18.41
CA ARG A 28 -56.10 -16.62 -17.37
C ARG A 28 -54.82 -16.97 -16.60
N LEU A 29 -54.29 -15.97 -15.90
CA LEU A 29 -53.19 -16.13 -14.92
C LEU A 29 -53.73 -16.47 -13.53
N ALA A 30 -53.19 -17.51 -12.92
CA ALA A 30 -53.44 -17.91 -11.53
C ALA A 30 -52.48 -17.19 -10.59
N GLN A 31 -53.02 -16.38 -9.68
CA GLN A 31 -52.23 -15.72 -8.64
C GLN A 31 -51.78 -16.74 -7.57
N PRO A 32 -50.87 -16.38 -6.65
CA PRO A 32 -50.52 -17.27 -5.53
C PRO A 32 -51.75 -17.61 -4.68
N GLY A 33 -51.94 -18.90 -4.40
CA GLY A 33 -53.08 -19.38 -3.60
C GLY A 33 -53.74 -20.65 -4.16
N PHE A 34 -54.82 -21.06 -3.49
CA PHE A 34 -55.59 -22.24 -3.85
C PHE A 34 -56.56 -21.94 -5.00
N HIS A 35 -56.44 -22.68 -6.09
CA HIS A 35 -57.27 -22.51 -7.27
C HIS A 35 -57.99 -23.82 -7.61
N PHE A 36 -59.29 -23.72 -7.89
CA PHE A 36 -60.11 -24.84 -8.35
C PHE A 36 -60.16 -24.81 -9.88
N PHE A 37 -59.89 -25.96 -10.50
CA PHE A 37 -59.92 -26.12 -11.95
C PHE A 37 -60.93 -27.21 -12.28
N ASN A 38 -61.76 -26.98 -13.30
CA ASN A 38 -62.70 -27.99 -13.75
C ASN A 38 -62.13 -28.76 -14.95
N PRO A 39 -61.53 -29.94 -14.75
CA PRO A 39 -61.01 -30.76 -15.85
C PRO A 39 -62.08 -31.17 -16.86
N PHE A 40 -63.36 -31.27 -16.48
CA PHE A 40 -64.45 -31.54 -17.43
C PHE A 40 -64.73 -30.37 -18.38
N ALA A 41 -64.41 -29.14 -17.98
CA ALA A 41 -64.50 -27.95 -18.83
C ALA A 41 -63.25 -27.73 -19.70
N GLY A 42 -62.29 -28.64 -19.63
CA GLY A 42 -61.02 -28.57 -20.37
C GLY A 42 -59.97 -27.65 -19.74
N GLN A 43 -60.16 -27.24 -18.48
CA GLN A 43 -59.18 -26.40 -17.78
C GLN A 43 -58.02 -27.24 -17.25
N CYS A 44 -56.80 -26.89 -17.62
CA CYS A 44 -55.58 -27.51 -17.12
C CYS A 44 -54.52 -26.45 -16.74
N LEU A 45 -53.69 -26.80 -15.76
CA LEU A 45 -52.51 -26.01 -15.41
C LEU A 45 -51.38 -26.38 -16.38
N ALA A 46 -51.00 -25.45 -17.26
CA ALA A 46 -49.98 -25.69 -18.28
C ALA A 46 -48.56 -25.61 -17.72
N GLY A 47 -48.34 -24.69 -16.77
CA GLY A 47 -47.05 -24.47 -16.14
C GLY A 47 -47.12 -23.50 -14.97
N ILE A 48 -46.06 -23.51 -14.17
CA ILE A 48 -45.86 -22.57 -13.07
C ILE A 48 -44.58 -21.80 -13.35
N LEU A 49 -44.68 -20.47 -13.40
CA LEU A 49 -43.56 -19.58 -13.64
C LEU A 49 -43.18 -18.86 -12.35
N SER A 50 -41.91 -18.93 -11.97
CA SER A 50 -41.40 -18.21 -10.81
C SER A 50 -41.21 -16.73 -11.13
N THR A 51 -41.74 -15.87 -10.27
CA THR A 51 -41.54 -14.40 -10.32
C THR A 51 -40.42 -13.94 -9.40
N ARG A 52 -39.62 -14.88 -8.86
CA ARG A 52 -38.41 -14.56 -8.10
C ARG A 52 -37.33 -13.99 -9.03
N ILE A 53 -36.43 -13.20 -8.46
CA ILE A 53 -35.27 -12.70 -9.19
C ILE A 53 -34.35 -13.88 -9.47
N ASN A 54 -34.00 -14.06 -10.72
CA ASN A 54 -33.04 -15.06 -11.16
C ASN A 54 -31.77 -14.35 -11.62
N SER A 55 -30.62 -14.94 -11.32
CA SER A 55 -29.32 -14.51 -11.83
C SER A 55 -28.88 -15.41 -12.98
N LEU A 56 -28.33 -14.80 -14.03
CA LEU A 56 -27.69 -15.49 -15.15
C LEU A 56 -26.30 -14.91 -15.35
N ASP A 57 -25.30 -15.77 -15.18
CA ASP A 57 -23.91 -15.40 -15.44
C ASP A 57 -23.57 -15.75 -16.88
N VAL A 58 -22.99 -14.78 -17.59
CA VAL A 58 -22.63 -14.87 -19.00
C VAL A 58 -21.14 -14.58 -19.15
N ARG A 59 -20.45 -15.47 -19.86
CA ARG A 59 -19.02 -15.33 -20.19
C ARG A 59 -18.88 -14.95 -21.64
N ILE A 60 -18.22 -13.83 -21.90
CA ILE A 60 -18.14 -13.24 -23.23
C ILE A 60 -16.69 -13.00 -23.60
N GLU A 61 -16.26 -13.58 -24.72
CA GLU A 61 -14.94 -13.29 -25.28
C GLU A 61 -15.07 -12.23 -26.37
N THR A 62 -14.31 -11.16 -26.22
CA THR A 62 -14.28 -10.05 -27.19
C THR A 62 -12.89 -9.46 -27.29
N LYS A 63 -12.68 -8.66 -28.33
CA LYS A 63 -11.45 -7.90 -28.55
C LYS A 63 -11.69 -6.44 -28.20
N THR A 64 -10.71 -5.81 -27.57
CA THR A 64 -10.67 -4.35 -27.36
C THR A 64 -10.11 -3.65 -28.59
N LYS A 65 -10.15 -2.31 -28.59
CA LYS A 65 -9.55 -1.45 -29.62
C LYS A 65 -8.05 -1.71 -29.83
N ASP A 66 -7.35 -2.10 -28.76
CA ASP A 66 -5.91 -2.41 -28.78
C ASP A 66 -5.61 -3.84 -29.27
N ASN A 67 -6.61 -4.54 -29.81
CA ASN A 67 -6.52 -5.91 -30.28
C ASN A 67 -6.08 -6.91 -29.19
N VAL A 68 -6.43 -6.63 -27.93
CA VAL A 68 -6.26 -7.55 -26.81
C VAL A 68 -7.53 -8.37 -26.66
N PHE A 69 -7.38 -9.69 -26.52
CA PHE A 69 -8.47 -10.58 -26.16
C PHE A 69 -8.78 -10.48 -24.67
N VAL A 70 -10.05 -10.24 -24.35
CA VAL A 70 -10.56 -10.17 -22.98
C VAL A 70 -11.77 -11.08 -22.81
N GLN A 71 -11.84 -11.74 -21.66
CA GLN A 71 -13.01 -12.47 -21.19
C GLN A 71 -13.77 -11.61 -20.19
N LEU A 72 -15.01 -11.29 -20.50
CA LEU A 72 -15.92 -10.50 -19.68
C LEU A 72 -16.88 -11.45 -18.95
N LEU A 73 -16.97 -11.29 -17.63
CA LEU A 73 -17.94 -12.00 -16.80
C LEU A 73 -19.03 -11.03 -16.38
N CYS A 74 -20.25 -11.23 -16.88
CA CYS A 74 -21.41 -10.41 -16.57
C CYS A 74 -22.45 -11.23 -15.81
N SER A 75 -23.04 -10.65 -14.76
CA SER A 75 -24.16 -11.23 -14.03
C SER A 75 -25.41 -10.40 -14.27
N ILE A 76 -26.45 -11.04 -14.79
CA ILE A 76 -27.71 -10.38 -15.19
C ILE A 76 -28.79 -10.87 -14.25
N GLN A 77 -29.45 -9.93 -13.58
CA GLN A 77 -30.59 -10.19 -12.72
C GLN A 77 -31.87 -9.84 -13.47
N TYR A 78 -32.74 -10.84 -13.63
CA TYR A 78 -34.01 -10.68 -14.33
C TYR A 78 -35.15 -11.35 -13.56
N ARG A 79 -36.35 -10.86 -13.82
CA ARG A 79 -37.59 -11.34 -13.21
C ARG A 79 -38.70 -11.31 -14.26
N VAL A 80 -39.64 -12.24 -14.15
CA VAL A 80 -40.88 -12.20 -14.93
C VAL A 80 -41.86 -11.19 -14.32
N VAL A 81 -42.42 -10.32 -15.15
CA VAL A 81 -43.48 -9.38 -14.74
C VAL A 81 -44.79 -10.14 -14.59
N LYS A 82 -45.40 -10.07 -13.39
CA LYS A 82 -46.64 -10.81 -13.08
C LYS A 82 -47.79 -10.58 -14.06
N GLN A 83 -47.87 -9.39 -14.64
CA GLN A 83 -48.95 -8.98 -15.54
C GLN A 83 -48.81 -9.58 -16.94
N ASN A 84 -47.57 -9.81 -17.38
CA ASN A 84 -47.23 -10.30 -18.73
C ASN A 84 -46.61 -11.71 -18.64
N ALA A 85 -47.06 -12.49 -17.66
CA ALA A 85 -46.54 -13.84 -17.43
C ALA A 85 -47.02 -14.85 -18.50
N ASP A 86 -48.08 -14.50 -19.23
CA ASP A 86 -48.56 -15.17 -20.43
C ASP A 86 -47.60 -15.00 -21.60
N ASP A 87 -47.22 -13.77 -21.92
CA ASP A 87 -46.24 -13.47 -22.97
C ASP A 87 -44.91 -14.18 -22.69
N ALA A 88 -44.42 -14.08 -21.46
CA ALA A 88 -43.17 -14.72 -21.04
C ALA A 88 -43.16 -16.25 -21.18
N PHE A 89 -44.32 -16.91 -21.14
CA PHE A 89 -44.42 -18.37 -21.25
C PHE A 89 -44.63 -18.87 -22.67
N TYR A 90 -45.37 -18.12 -23.50
CA TYR A 90 -45.70 -18.54 -24.85
C TYR A 90 -44.74 -17.98 -25.91
N GLU A 91 -44.14 -16.82 -25.69
CA GLU A 91 -43.31 -16.18 -26.71
C GLU A 91 -41.88 -16.73 -26.74
N LEU A 92 -41.27 -17.03 -25.58
CA LEU A 92 -39.89 -17.51 -25.50
C LEU A 92 -39.81 -18.95 -24.98
N ALA A 93 -39.23 -19.83 -25.80
CA ALA A 93 -38.92 -21.20 -25.37
C ALA A 93 -37.74 -21.25 -24.38
N ASN A 94 -36.69 -20.44 -24.61
CA ASN A 94 -35.51 -20.39 -23.74
C ASN A 94 -35.06 -18.94 -23.47
N PRO A 95 -35.52 -18.30 -22.39
CA PRO A 95 -35.17 -16.90 -22.09
C PRO A 95 -33.70 -16.70 -21.78
N LYS A 96 -33.01 -17.71 -21.22
CA LYS A 96 -31.59 -17.59 -20.85
C LYS A 96 -30.70 -17.44 -22.07
N GLU A 97 -30.95 -18.27 -23.08
CA GLU A 97 -30.18 -18.25 -24.33
C GLU A 97 -30.45 -16.97 -25.13
N GLN A 98 -31.71 -16.50 -25.14
CA GLN A 98 -32.06 -15.25 -25.79
C GLN A 98 -31.38 -14.05 -25.12
N ILE A 99 -31.42 -13.96 -23.79
CA ILE A 99 -30.71 -12.92 -23.03
C ILE A 99 -29.21 -12.96 -23.34
N GLN A 100 -28.61 -14.15 -23.33
CA GLN A 100 -27.19 -14.31 -23.67
C GLN A 100 -26.88 -13.78 -25.06
N ALA A 101 -27.67 -14.14 -26.08
CA ALA A 101 -27.45 -13.72 -27.45
C ALA A 101 -27.48 -12.19 -27.61
N TYR A 102 -28.46 -11.50 -27.00
CA TYR A 102 -28.51 -10.04 -27.03
C TYR A 102 -27.31 -9.42 -26.33
N VAL A 103 -26.95 -9.90 -25.14
CA VAL A 103 -25.80 -9.36 -24.40
C VAL A 103 -24.51 -9.57 -25.22
N PHE A 104 -24.36 -10.70 -25.91
CA PHE A 104 -23.24 -10.92 -26.83
C PHE A 104 -23.18 -9.89 -27.95
N ASP A 105 -24.32 -9.53 -28.54
CA ASP A 105 -24.41 -8.55 -29.62
C ASP A 105 -24.01 -7.15 -29.12
N VAL A 106 -24.60 -6.68 -28.02
CA VAL A 106 -24.32 -5.35 -27.46
C VAL A 106 -22.85 -5.23 -27.03
N VAL A 107 -22.33 -6.23 -26.32
CA VAL A 107 -20.94 -6.22 -25.84
C VAL A 107 -19.96 -6.24 -27.02
N ARG A 108 -20.25 -6.98 -28.10
CA ARG A 108 -19.42 -6.99 -29.31
C ARG A 108 -19.52 -5.70 -30.12
N ALA A 109 -20.61 -4.94 -30.02
CA ALA A 109 -20.73 -3.64 -30.67
C ALA A 109 -19.97 -2.53 -29.92
N HIS A 110 -19.97 -2.58 -28.58
CA HIS A 110 -19.39 -1.52 -27.74
C HIS A 110 -17.90 -1.73 -27.41
N VAL A 111 -17.51 -2.92 -26.94
CA VAL A 111 -16.16 -3.15 -26.38
C VAL A 111 -15.02 -2.93 -27.38
N PRO A 112 -15.13 -3.29 -28.67
CA PRO A 112 -14.06 -3.03 -29.63
C PRO A 112 -13.77 -1.54 -29.88
N ARG A 113 -14.65 -0.62 -29.45
CA ARG A 113 -14.46 0.83 -29.59
C ARG A 113 -13.61 1.44 -28.47
N MET A 114 -13.40 0.69 -27.39
CA MET A 114 -12.72 1.14 -26.17
C MET A 114 -11.36 0.46 -26.02
N THR A 115 -10.39 1.17 -25.45
CA THR A 115 -9.10 0.57 -25.05
C THR A 115 -9.27 -0.35 -23.84
N LEU A 116 -8.27 -1.18 -23.55
CA LEU A 116 -8.33 -2.07 -22.38
C LEU A 116 -8.49 -1.27 -21.07
N ASP A 117 -7.74 -0.17 -20.93
CA ASP A 117 -7.76 0.67 -19.73
C ASP A 117 -9.10 1.43 -19.62
N GLU A 118 -9.61 1.99 -20.72
CA GLU A 118 -10.94 2.62 -20.77
C GLU A 118 -12.04 1.63 -20.37
N LEU A 119 -11.94 0.37 -20.80
CA LEU A 119 -12.91 -0.67 -20.44
C LEU A 119 -12.93 -0.96 -18.92
N PHE A 120 -11.77 -0.92 -18.26
CA PHE A 120 -11.68 -1.07 -16.81
C PHE A 120 -12.26 0.14 -16.07
N GLU A 121 -11.98 1.34 -16.55
CA GLU A 121 -12.48 2.60 -15.96
C GLU A 121 -13.99 2.78 -16.17
N GLN A 122 -14.49 2.48 -17.37
CA GLN A 122 -15.86 2.74 -17.81
C GLN A 122 -16.75 1.49 -17.81
N LYS A 123 -16.43 0.46 -17.02
CA LYS A 123 -17.23 -0.78 -16.92
C LYS A 123 -18.72 -0.54 -16.61
N GLY A 124 -19.02 0.51 -15.85
CA GLY A 124 -20.39 0.91 -15.50
C GLY A 124 -21.17 1.50 -16.68
N GLU A 125 -20.49 2.14 -17.62
CA GLU A 125 -21.11 2.70 -18.83
C GLU A 125 -21.52 1.58 -19.80
N VAL A 126 -20.64 0.59 -19.98
CA VAL A 126 -20.95 -0.61 -20.76
C VAL A 126 -22.13 -1.36 -20.15
N ALA A 127 -22.16 -1.54 -18.82
CA ALA A 127 -23.27 -2.19 -18.14
C ALA A 127 -24.61 -1.46 -18.33
N LYS A 128 -24.61 -0.12 -18.34
CA LYS A 128 -25.81 0.68 -18.63
C LYS A 128 -26.28 0.54 -20.07
N ALA A 129 -25.36 0.58 -21.04
CA ALA A 129 -25.70 0.40 -22.45
C ALA A 129 -26.36 -0.97 -22.69
N VAL A 130 -25.81 -2.03 -22.10
CA VAL A 130 -26.40 -3.38 -22.17
C VAL A 130 -27.77 -3.43 -21.49
N LEU A 131 -27.96 -2.74 -20.35
CA LEU A 131 -29.25 -2.69 -19.66
C LEU A 131 -30.32 -2.04 -20.54
N GLU A 132 -30.03 -0.87 -21.11
CA GLU A 132 -30.99 -0.12 -21.92
C GLU A 132 -31.44 -0.87 -23.19
N GLU A 133 -30.53 -1.59 -23.85
CA GLU A 133 -30.88 -2.38 -25.02
C GLU A 133 -31.62 -3.66 -24.65
N LEU A 134 -31.18 -4.36 -23.59
CA LEU A 134 -31.81 -5.59 -23.15
C LEU A 134 -33.22 -5.35 -22.59
N GLU A 135 -33.43 -4.26 -21.86
CA GLU A 135 -34.75 -3.89 -21.29
C GLU A 135 -35.79 -3.63 -22.40
N LYS A 136 -35.41 -2.94 -23.49
CA LYS A 136 -36.30 -2.67 -24.62
C LYS A 136 -36.79 -3.96 -25.29
N VAL A 137 -35.91 -4.93 -25.45
CA VAL A 137 -36.23 -6.18 -26.14
C VAL A 137 -36.93 -7.16 -25.21
N MET A 138 -36.39 -7.38 -24.02
CA MET A 138 -36.94 -8.35 -23.06
C MET A 138 -38.23 -7.86 -22.41
N GLY A 139 -38.44 -6.54 -22.34
CA GLY A 139 -39.70 -5.95 -21.87
C GLY A 139 -40.89 -6.30 -22.78
N ALA A 140 -40.67 -6.45 -24.08
CA ALA A 140 -41.71 -6.92 -25.01
C ALA A 140 -42.16 -8.36 -24.70
N TYR A 141 -41.22 -9.19 -24.21
CA TYR A 141 -41.44 -10.59 -23.88
C TYR A 141 -41.86 -10.84 -22.42
N GLY A 142 -42.25 -9.79 -21.68
CA GLY A 142 -42.70 -9.93 -20.28
C GLY A 142 -41.59 -10.15 -19.24
N TYR A 143 -40.32 -9.92 -19.60
CA TYR A 143 -39.18 -9.99 -18.70
C TYR A 143 -38.68 -8.60 -18.32
N SER A 144 -38.53 -8.36 -17.01
CA SER A 144 -37.91 -7.16 -16.46
C SER A 144 -36.46 -7.46 -16.08
N ILE A 145 -35.54 -6.63 -16.54
CA ILE A 145 -34.13 -6.67 -16.13
C ILE A 145 -33.96 -5.71 -14.94
N GLU A 146 -33.54 -6.22 -13.79
CA GLU A 146 -33.38 -5.42 -12.57
C GLU A 146 -31.99 -4.76 -12.57
N HIS A 147 -30.94 -5.58 -12.73
CA HIS A 147 -29.55 -5.11 -12.70
C HIS A 147 -28.65 -5.95 -13.61
N ILE A 148 -27.67 -5.28 -14.22
CA ILE A 148 -26.56 -5.92 -14.93
C ILE A 148 -25.27 -5.49 -14.25
N LEU A 149 -24.50 -6.47 -13.77
CA LEU A 149 -23.24 -6.26 -13.09
C LEU A 149 -22.10 -6.87 -13.91
N MET A 150 -21.09 -6.07 -14.23
CA MET A 150 -19.83 -6.56 -14.76
C MET A 150 -18.97 -7.04 -13.58
N VAL A 151 -18.85 -8.35 -13.43
CA VAL A 151 -18.19 -9.01 -12.30
C VAL A 151 -16.68 -8.91 -12.45
N ASP A 152 -16.15 -9.30 -13.62
CA ASP A 152 -14.72 -9.31 -13.87
C ASP A 152 -14.38 -9.14 -15.36
N ILE A 153 -13.18 -8.62 -15.63
CA ILE A 153 -12.58 -8.43 -16.95
C ILE A 153 -11.21 -9.11 -16.92
N VAL A 154 -11.10 -10.24 -17.59
CA VAL A 154 -9.93 -11.12 -17.55
C VAL A 154 -9.21 -11.01 -18.89
N PRO A 155 -8.13 -10.21 -19.02
CA PRO A 155 -7.29 -10.22 -20.20
C PRO A 155 -6.45 -11.50 -20.25
N ASP A 156 -5.92 -11.80 -21.44
CA ASP A 156 -4.99 -12.90 -21.64
C ASP A 156 -3.79 -12.83 -20.67
N ALA A 157 -3.30 -13.99 -20.25
CA ALA A 157 -2.28 -14.12 -19.21
C ALA A 157 -0.96 -13.44 -19.60
N ALA A 158 -0.61 -13.50 -20.89
CA ALA A 158 0.59 -12.85 -21.42
C ALA A 158 0.51 -11.32 -21.28
N VAL A 159 -0.63 -10.72 -21.64
CA VAL A 159 -0.84 -9.26 -21.55
C VAL A 159 -0.87 -8.81 -20.09
N ARG A 160 -1.56 -9.55 -19.22
CA ARG A 160 -1.61 -9.27 -17.78
C ARG A 160 -0.21 -9.25 -17.17
N LYS A 161 0.63 -10.23 -17.53
CA LYS A 161 2.01 -10.29 -17.03
C LYS A 161 2.82 -9.09 -17.51
N ALA A 162 2.74 -8.75 -18.80
CA ALA A 162 3.43 -7.60 -19.37
C ALA A 162 2.99 -6.26 -18.72
N MET A 163 1.68 -6.06 -18.52
CA MET A 163 1.18 -4.85 -17.83
C MET A 163 1.67 -4.78 -16.38
N ASN A 164 1.69 -5.90 -15.66
CA ASN A 164 2.22 -5.95 -14.30
C ASN A 164 3.72 -5.64 -14.26
N GLU A 165 4.49 -6.10 -15.25
CA GLU A 165 5.93 -5.79 -15.38
C GLU A 165 6.16 -4.31 -15.69
N ILE A 166 5.39 -3.71 -16.60
CA ILE A 166 5.46 -2.27 -16.92
C ILE A 166 5.14 -1.44 -15.68
N ASN A 167 4.05 -1.75 -14.98
CA ASN A 167 3.65 -1.05 -13.76
C ASN A 167 4.69 -1.22 -12.64
N ALA A 168 5.26 -2.41 -12.48
CA ALA A 168 6.33 -2.65 -11.53
C ALA A 168 7.58 -1.84 -11.87
N ALA A 169 7.98 -1.81 -13.14
CA ALA A 169 9.13 -1.03 -13.62
C ALA A 169 8.92 0.47 -13.42
N GLU A 170 7.72 0.99 -13.71
CA GLU A 170 7.40 2.40 -13.49
C GLU A 170 7.39 2.78 -12.01
N ARG A 171 6.79 1.94 -11.15
CA ARG A 171 6.86 2.11 -9.69
C ARG A 171 8.29 2.08 -9.17
N LEU A 172 9.13 1.17 -9.68
CA LEU A 172 10.55 1.10 -9.33
C LEU A 172 11.32 2.33 -9.80
N ARG A 173 11.02 2.84 -11.00
CA ARG A 173 11.61 4.08 -11.52
C ARG A 173 11.28 5.27 -10.62
N LEU A 174 10.00 5.45 -10.29
CA LEU A 174 9.54 6.50 -9.38
C LEU A 174 10.19 6.37 -8.01
N ALA A 175 10.20 5.16 -7.43
CA ALA A 175 10.85 4.90 -6.15
C ALA A 175 12.36 5.21 -6.18
N SER A 176 13.04 4.94 -7.30
CA SER A 176 14.47 5.24 -7.47
C SER A 176 14.72 6.75 -7.56
N VAL A 177 13.86 7.49 -8.25
CA VAL A 177 13.93 8.96 -8.30
C VAL A 177 13.75 9.55 -6.90
N TYR A 178 12.71 9.14 -6.18
CA TYR A 178 12.48 9.62 -4.81
C TYR A 178 13.61 9.23 -3.85
N LYS A 179 14.20 8.03 -3.99
CA LYS A 179 15.39 7.64 -3.22
C LYS A 179 16.59 8.53 -3.52
N GLY A 180 16.85 8.81 -4.80
CA GLY A 180 17.95 9.71 -5.18
C GLY A 180 17.76 11.13 -4.67
N GLU A 181 16.54 11.65 -4.71
CA GLU A 181 16.20 12.95 -4.12
C GLU A 181 16.36 12.94 -2.60
N ALA A 182 15.89 11.89 -1.92
CA ALA A 182 16.05 11.74 -0.48
C ALA A 182 17.53 11.65 -0.07
N GLU A 183 18.35 10.90 -0.81
CA GLU A 183 19.79 10.78 -0.55
C GLU A 183 20.51 12.11 -0.74
N LYS A 184 20.17 12.87 -1.78
CA LYS A 184 20.68 14.23 -1.99
C LYS A 184 20.34 15.15 -0.82
N VAL A 185 19.09 15.15 -0.36
CA VAL A 185 18.65 15.96 0.78
C VAL A 185 19.40 15.54 2.06
N LEU A 186 19.52 14.24 2.30
CA LEU A 186 20.25 13.70 3.45
C LEU A 186 21.74 14.10 3.43
N GLN A 187 22.40 14.03 2.27
CA GLN A 187 23.81 14.39 2.15
C GLN A 187 24.03 15.89 2.38
N VAL A 188 23.18 16.75 1.83
CA VAL A 188 23.22 18.20 2.05
C VAL A 188 22.99 18.52 3.52
N LYS A 189 21.95 17.93 4.14
CA LYS A 189 21.64 18.14 5.55
C LYS A 189 22.74 17.66 6.47
N LYS A 190 23.41 16.56 6.13
CA LYS A 190 24.57 16.07 6.88
C LYS A 190 25.76 17.03 6.77
N ALA A 191 26.04 17.55 5.58
CA ALA A 191 27.10 18.53 5.38
C ALA A 191 26.82 19.86 6.11
N GLU A 192 25.57 20.33 6.09
CA GLU A 192 25.11 21.48 6.87
C GLU A 192 25.29 21.23 8.36
N ALA A 193 24.85 20.07 8.87
CA ALA A 193 24.99 19.70 10.27
C ALA A 193 26.47 19.61 10.72
N ASP A 194 27.35 19.04 9.89
CA ASP A 194 28.79 18.96 10.18
C ASP A 194 29.46 20.35 10.20
N ALA A 195 29.05 21.25 9.30
CA ALA A 195 29.54 22.62 9.27
C ALA A 195 29.08 23.42 10.49
N GLU A 196 27.79 23.32 10.83
CA GLU A 196 27.17 23.93 12.01
C GLU A 196 27.86 23.43 13.29
N ALA A 197 28.07 22.11 13.41
CA ALA A 197 28.73 21.51 14.57
C ALA A 197 30.17 22.01 14.76
N LYS A 198 30.95 22.11 13.68
CA LYS A 198 32.32 22.66 13.73
C LYS A 198 32.31 24.13 14.11
N TYR A 199 31.37 24.91 13.59
CA TYR A 199 31.25 26.33 13.92
C TYR A 199 30.89 26.52 15.40
N LEU A 200 29.85 25.83 15.88
CA LEU A 200 29.45 25.85 17.29
C LEU A 200 30.58 25.39 18.21
N GLY A 201 31.35 24.35 17.82
CA GLY A 201 32.54 23.92 18.55
C GLY A 201 33.61 25.01 18.64
N GLY A 202 33.92 25.68 17.53
CA GLY A 202 34.87 26.80 17.50
C GLY A 202 34.43 27.98 18.37
N VAL A 203 33.15 28.37 18.28
CA VAL A 203 32.56 29.42 19.13
C VAL A 203 32.59 29.02 20.59
N GLY A 204 32.30 27.75 20.90
CA GLY A 204 32.39 27.19 22.25
C GLY A 204 33.79 27.32 22.84
N VAL A 205 34.83 26.92 22.09
CA VAL A 205 36.23 27.05 22.52
C VAL A 205 36.62 28.52 22.70
N ALA A 206 36.24 29.41 21.80
CA ALA A 206 36.53 30.83 21.91
C ALA A 206 35.88 31.46 23.16
N ARG A 207 34.58 31.18 23.38
CA ARG A 207 33.85 31.63 24.57
C ARG A 207 34.43 31.04 25.86
N GLN A 208 34.80 29.77 25.85
CA GLN A 208 35.45 29.12 26.99
C GLN A 208 36.79 29.79 27.31
N ARG A 209 37.63 30.07 26.31
CA ARG A 209 38.91 30.77 26.50
C ARG A 209 38.72 32.18 27.03
N GLN A 210 37.70 32.90 26.55
CA GLN A 210 37.37 34.23 27.06
C GLN A 210 36.94 34.16 28.53
N ALA A 211 36.02 33.26 28.88
CA ALA A 211 35.59 33.07 30.26
C ALA A 211 36.73 32.69 31.21
N ILE A 212 37.66 31.84 30.77
CA ILE A 212 38.87 31.52 31.55
C ILE A 212 39.74 32.76 31.75
N THR A 213 39.99 33.53 30.70
CA THR A 213 40.83 34.74 30.76
C THR A 213 40.21 35.80 31.69
N ASP A 214 38.90 35.98 31.61
CA ASP A 214 38.16 36.91 32.45
C ASP A 214 38.16 36.46 33.93
N GLY A 215 37.95 35.18 34.20
CA GLY A 215 38.04 34.61 35.55
C GLY A 215 39.45 34.70 36.14
N LEU A 216 40.50 34.47 35.34
CA LEU A 216 41.89 34.68 35.75
C LEU A 216 42.18 36.16 36.08
N ARG A 217 41.68 37.09 35.25
CA ARG A 217 41.80 38.53 35.52
C ARG A 217 41.16 38.91 36.85
N GLU A 218 39.95 38.41 37.10
CA GLU A 218 39.23 38.64 38.36
C GLU A 218 39.99 38.06 39.56
N ASN A 219 40.53 36.85 39.44
CA ASN A 219 41.36 36.23 40.47
C ASN A 219 42.62 37.06 40.78
N ILE A 220 43.31 37.58 39.76
CA ILE A 220 44.50 38.43 39.94
C ILE A 220 44.14 39.72 40.71
N LEU A 221 43.06 40.41 40.32
CA LEU A 221 42.60 41.62 41.00
C LEU A 221 42.24 41.35 42.47
N ASN A 222 41.47 40.29 42.72
CA ASN A 222 41.04 39.91 44.07
C ASN A 222 42.22 39.54 44.99
N PHE A 223 43.24 38.84 44.48
CA PHE A 223 44.44 38.49 45.24
C PHE A 223 45.33 39.71 45.51
N SER A 224 45.53 40.58 44.50
CA SER A 224 46.32 41.80 44.65
C SER A 224 45.76 42.76 45.69
N HIS A 225 44.44 42.78 45.91
CA HIS A 225 43.80 43.64 46.90
C HIS A 225 43.82 43.08 48.33
N LYS A 226 43.99 41.77 48.52
CA LYS A 226 43.93 41.11 49.85
C LYS A 226 45.29 40.85 50.49
N VAL A 227 46.37 40.90 49.72
CA VAL A 227 47.73 40.64 50.20
C VAL A 227 48.62 41.81 49.79
N GLU A 228 49.02 42.65 50.74
CA GLU A 228 49.89 43.81 50.46
C GLU A 228 51.35 43.34 50.24
N GLY A 229 51.93 43.69 49.09
CA GLY A 229 53.36 43.51 48.81
C GLY A 229 53.74 42.48 47.73
N THR A 230 52.80 41.74 47.15
CA THR A 230 53.09 40.80 46.06
C THR A 230 53.01 41.47 44.69
N THR A 231 53.96 41.12 43.82
CA THR A 231 53.97 41.63 42.44
C THR A 231 53.08 40.77 41.53
N ALA A 232 52.44 41.37 40.53
CA ALA A 232 51.58 40.66 39.56
C ALA A 232 52.28 39.45 38.88
N LYS A 233 53.62 39.46 38.85
CA LYS A 233 54.45 38.37 38.34
C LYS A 233 54.42 37.12 39.23
N GLU A 234 54.48 37.28 40.54
CA GLU A 234 54.45 36.16 41.51
C GLU A 234 53.08 35.45 41.52
N VAL A 235 51.99 36.22 41.33
CA VAL A 235 50.63 35.66 41.22
C VAL A 235 50.46 34.87 39.91
N MET A 236 51.03 35.34 38.80
CA MET A 236 51.05 34.59 37.54
C MET A 236 51.84 33.28 37.67
N ASP A 237 53.00 33.31 38.33
CA ASP A 237 53.84 32.12 38.51
C ASP A 237 53.12 31.04 39.35
N LEU A 238 52.40 31.44 40.41
CA LEU A 238 51.58 30.51 41.19
C LEU A 238 50.42 29.91 40.36
N ILE A 239 49.74 30.73 39.56
CA ILE A 239 48.67 30.27 38.67
C ILE A 239 49.19 29.26 37.64
N MET A 240 50.35 29.52 37.03
CA MET A 240 50.99 28.59 36.09
C MET A 240 51.31 27.24 36.75
N ILE A 241 51.80 27.25 37.98
CA ILE A 241 52.06 26.02 38.76
C ILE A 241 50.74 25.27 39.01
N THR A 242 49.67 25.96 39.40
CA THR A 242 48.36 25.31 39.60
C THR A 242 47.77 24.75 38.31
N GLN A 243 47.83 25.48 37.19
CA GLN A 243 47.39 24.98 35.88
C GLN A 243 48.22 23.78 35.43
N TYR A 244 49.53 23.79 35.68
CA TYR A 244 50.39 22.64 35.42
C TYR A 244 49.91 21.39 36.18
N PHE A 245 49.62 21.51 37.48
CA PHE A 245 49.10 20.37 38.25
C PHE A 245 47.68 19.95 37.86
N ASP A 246 46.80 20.90 37.53
CA ASP A 246 45.45 20.60 37.06
C ASP A 246 45.48 19.89 35.69
N THR A 247 46.36 20.29 34.77
CA THR A 247 46.54 19.57 33.50
C THR A 247 47.04 18.14 33.72
N ILE A 248 47.92 17.93 34.70
CA ILE A 248 48.37 16.58 35.10
C ILE A 248 47.21 15.77 35.66
N LYS A 249 46.37 16.38 36.52
CA LYS A 249 45.21 15.73 37.12
C LYS A 249 44.14 15.35 36.07
N ASP A 250 43.85 16.24 35.13
CA ASP A 250 42.89 16.00 34.05
C ASP A 250 43.40 14.91 33.08
N LEU A 251 44.71 14.93 32.78
CA LEU A 251 45.35 13.89 31.98
C LEU A 251 45.28 12.53 32.68
N GLY A 252 45.43 12.50 34.01
CA GLY A 252 45.30 11.30 34.84
C GLY A 252 43.87 10.78 34.99
N ASN A 253 42.86 11.64 34.87
CA ASN A 253 41.45 11.27 34.99
C ASN A 253 40.81 10.77 33.68
N SER A 254 41.41 11.03 32.52
CA SER A 254 40.94 10.50 31.24
C SER A 254 41.32 9.00 31.12
N SER A 255 40.35 8.12 31.34
CA SER A 255 40.52 6.67 31.57
C SER A 255 41.12 5.83 30.42
N LYS A 256 41.58 6.46 29.32
CA LYS A 256 42.14 5.79 28.13
C LYS A 256 43.47 6.36 27.61
N ASN A 257 44.25 7.06 28.43
CA ASN A 257 45.54 7.60 27.97
C ASN A 257 46.72 6.61 28.15
N THR A 258 47.34 6.22 27.03
CA THR A 258 48.70 5.64 26.95
C THR A 258 49.72 6.74 26.63
N THR A 259 49.54 7.94 27.19
CA THR A 259 50.36 9.10 26.87
C THR A 259 51.54 9.19 27.83
N VAL A 260 52.76 8.99 27.33
CA VAL A 260 54.01 9.12 28.10
C VAL A 260 54.41 10.59 28.15
N PHE A 261 54.50 11.14 29.36
CA PHE A 261 54.90 12.52 29.60
C PHE A 261 56.43 12.64 29.56
N ILE A 262 56.97 13.41 28.61
CA ILE A 262 58.41 13.69 28.53
C ILE A 262 58.63 15.14 28.99
N PRO A 263 59.27 15.37 30.15
CA PRO A 263 59.61 16.71 30.60
C PRO A 263 60.66 17.30 29.64
N HIS A 264 60.32 18.40 28.95
CA HIS A 264 61.21 19.09 28.02
C HIS A 264 62.09 20.11 28.76
N GLY A 265 62.85 19.64 29.74
CA GLY A 265 63.93 20.40 30.37
C GLY A 265 65.28 20.02 29.75
N PRO A 266 66.20 20.95 29.46
CA PRO A 266 67.49 20.64 28.83
C PRO A 266 68.37 19.63 29.61
N GLY A 267 68.08 19.38 30.90
CA GLY A 267 68.75 18.33 31.70
C GLY A 267 68.14 16.93 31.56
N HIS A 268 66.86 16.79 31.21
CA HIS A 268 66.13 15.52 31.35
C HIS A 268 66.32 14.54 30.19
N VAL A 269 66.75 15.00 29.01
CA VAL A 269 67.08 14.11 27.88
C VAL A 269 68.28 13.21 28.20
N ARG A 270 69.23 13.73 29.00
CA ARG A 270 70.39 12.97 29.47
C ARG A 270 69.99 11.91 30.49
N ASP A 271 69.11 12.26 31.44
CA ASP A 271 68.60 11.31 32.43
C ASP A 271 67.87 10.12 31.79
N ILE A 272 67.07 10.36 30.74
CA ILE A 272 66.37 9.29 30.00
C ILE A 272 67.38 8.36 29.29
N SER A 273 68.41 8.95 28.68
CA SER A 273 69.46 8.18 28.01
C SER A 273 70.23 7.30 28.99
N ASP A 274 70.52 7.81 30.19
CA ASP A 274 71.20 7.08 31.26
C ASP A 274 70.29 5.96 31.84
N GLN A 275 68.99 6.22 32.02
CA GLN A 275 68.03 5.22 32.48
C GLN A 275 67.83 4.06 31.49
N ILE A 276 67.73 4.35 30.19
CA ILE A 276 67.64 3.32 29.14
C ILE A 276 68.94 2.49 29.09
N ARG A 277 70.10 3.13 29.19
CA ARG A 277 71.40 2.45 29.19
C ARG A 277 71.54 1.52 30.39
N ASN A 278 71.15 1.98 31.58
CA ASN A 278 71.23 1.18 32.79
C ASN A 278 70.24 0.01 32.79
N GLY A 279 69.01 0.23 32.31
CA GLY A 279 68.04 -0.86 32.16
C GLY A 279 68.48 -1.94 31.16
N LEU A 280 69.14 -1.56 30.06
CA LEU A 280 69.74 -2.50 29.10
C LEU A 280 70.93 -3.27 29.71
N MET A 281 71.78 -2.60 30.48
CA MET A 281 72.92 -3.23 31.18
C MET A 281 72.45 -4.22 32.25
N GLU A 282 71.40 -3.88 33.00
CA GLU A 282 70.81 -4.72 34.03
C GLU A 282 70.14 -5.96 33.42
N ALA A 283 69.39 -5.78 32.32
CA ALA A 283 68.83 -6.88 31.55
C ALA A 283 69.91 -7.82 30.97
N ALA A 284 71.04 -7.27 30.48
CA ALA A 284 72.16 -8.07 30.00
C ALA A 284 72.86 -8.85 31.12
N SER A 285 72.95 -8.28 32.33
CA SER A 285 73.57 -8.94 33.48
C SER A 285 72.73 -10.11 34.05
N CYS A 286 71.39 -10.05 33.94
CA CYS A 286 70.52 -11.14 34.37
C CYS A 286 70.61 -12.40 33.49
N GLN A 287 71.06 -12.30 32.23
CA GLN A 287 71.15 -13.46 31.33
C GLN A 287 72.41 -14.32 31.55
N VAL A 288 73.41 -13.84 32.29
CA VAL A 288 74.71 -14.54 32.45
C VAL A 288 74.73 -15.55 33.61
N ASN A 289 73.77 -15.50 34.53
CA ASN A 289 73.76 -16.33 35.75
C ASN A 289 72.81 -17.55 35.69
N VAL A 290 72.44 -18.02 34.50
CA VAL A 290 71.60 -19.22 34.32
C VAL A 290 72.29 -20.21 33.38
N GLU A 291 73.40 -20.79 33.83
CA GLU A 291 73.91 -22.11 33.42
C GLU A 291 74.54 -22.83 34.61
#